data_AF-A0A399D6W0-F1
#
_entry.id   AF-A0A399D6W0-F1
#
_cell.length_a   1.000
_cell.length_b   1.000
_cell.length_c   1.000
_cell.angle_alpha   90.00
_cell.angle_beta   90.00
_cell.angle_gamma   90.00
#
_symmetry.space_group_name_H-M   'P 1'
#
loop_
_entity.id
_entity.type
_entity.pdbx_description
1 polymer ?
#
loop_
_entity_poly.entity_id
_entity_poly.type
_entity_poly.pdbx_seq_one_letter_code
_entity_poly.pdbx_strand_id
1 'polypeptide(L)'
;MKKHLPFLILFPFLLASCIDDGENDKLQSSCDYIDFKYYNGAEDYLGELSNDYLLIACDTTYTDNEIQDYISTESYFDQNYDYTIYTQANYKYKEIPLKLKSSKNCEELTSIISDLQQNSIISYAHYTIQTDNCENLIWEPIGDLCVNSYSSLFYVKVSDETDLTDLNNVITETNTELIEQNEFMKKWFTIRATKNSNGDALKMANYFYETGLFESSEPDITKYPVE
;
A
#
# COMPACT_ATOMS: atom_id res chain seq x y z
N MET A 1 -72.12 5.62 -47.85
CA MET A 1 -71.30 6.77 -48.27
C MET A 1 -69.85 6.49 -47.92
N LYS A 2 -68.98 6.53 -48.93
CA LYS A 2 -67.51 6.35 -48.83
C LYS A 2 -66.87 7.53 -48.08
N LYS A 3 -65.85 7.26 -47.26
CA LYS A 3 -64.64 8.08 -47.15
C LYS A 3 -63.43 7.16 -46.89
N HIS A 4 -62.44 7.24 -47.79
CA HIS A 4 -61.06 6.75 -47.66
C HIS A 4 -60.33 7.58 -46.56
N LEU A 5 -59.22 7.20 -45.90
CA LEU A 5 -57.88 6.71 -46.30
C LEU A 5 -57.05 6.58 -44.97
N PRO A 6 -55.71 6.36 -44.98
CA PRO A 6 -54.94 5.12 -44.77
C PRO A 6 -54.22 5.02 -43.39
N PHE A 7 -53.64 3.87 -43.05
CA PHE A 7 -52.44 3.81 -42.17
C PHE A 7 -51.73 2.46 -42.37
N LEU A 8 -50.62 2.45 -43.12
CA LEU A 8 -49.22 2.41 -42.66
C LEU A 8 -48.84 1.11 -41.93
N ILE A 9 -48.09 0.27 -42.65
CA ILE A 9 -47.40 -0.92 -42.16
C ILE A 9 -46.21 -0.47 -41.32
N LEU A 10 -46.09 -0.98 -40.10
CA LEU A 10 -44.89 -0.88 -39.27
C LEU A 10 -44.63 -2.23 -38.59
N PHE A 11 -43.53 -2.86 -39.00
CA PHE A 11 -42.91 -4.00 -38.36
C PHE A 11 -42.05 -3.51 -37.19
N PRO A 12 -42.05 -4.19 -36.03
CA PRO A 12 -40.82 -4.35 -35.28
C PRO A 12 -40.62 -5.83 -34.90
N PHE A 13 -39.54 -6.43 -35.41
CA PHE A 13 -38.29 -6.66 -34.68
C PHE A 13 -38.46 -7.62 -33.49
N LEU A 14 -38.20 -8.90 -33.79
CA LEU A 14 -37.82 -9.92 -32.81
C LEU A 14 -36.46 -9.50 -32.22
N LEU A 15 -36.47 -8.95 -31.01
CA LEU A 15 -35.27 -8.88 -30.19
C LEU A 15 -35.16 -10.21 -29.44
N ALA A 16 -34.27 -11.07 -29.92
CA ALA A 16 -33.72 -12.14 -29.12
C ALA A 16 -32.97 -11.50 -27.94
N SER A 17 -33.51 -11.64 -26.75
CA SER A 17 -32.78 -11.38 -25.51
C SER A 17 -31.80 -12.53 -25.33
N CYS A 18 -30.52 -12.26 -25.65
CA CYS A 18 -29.43 -13.02 -25.05
C CYS A 18 -29.34 -12.55 -23.59
N ILE A 19 -29.63 -13.46 -22.67
CA ILE A 19 -29.22 -13.36 -21.29
C ILE A 19 -27.71 -13.56 -21.31
N ASP A 20 -26.97 -12.48 -21.09
CA ASP A 20 -25.55 -12.52 -20.82
C ASP A 20 -25.43 -12.65 -19.30
N ASP A 21 -25.40 -13.89 -18.81
CA ASP A 21 -24.99 -14.21 -17.44
C ASP A 21 -23.46 -14.02 -17.37
N GLY A 22 -23.05 -12.76 -17.44
CA GLY A 22 -21.70 -12.35 -17.07
C GLY A 22 -21.63 -12.30 -15.55
N GLU A 23 -21.29 -13.42 -14.94
CA GLU A 23 -20.65 -13.41 -13.63
C GLU A 23 -19.49 -12.42 -13.72
N ASN A 24 -19.65 -11.31 -13.02
CA ASN A 24 -18.66 -10.28 -12.87
C ASN A 24 -17.58 -10.82 -11.92
N ASP A 25 -16.83 -11.82 -12.39
CA ASP A 25 -15.48 -12.07 -11.91
C ASP A 25 -14.73 -10.78 -12.19
N LYS A 26 -14.65 -9.90 -11.18
CA LYS A 26 -13.66 -8.83 -11.16
C LYS A 26 -12.35 -9.54 -11.45
N LEU A 27 -11.79 -9.31 -12.63
CA LEU A 27 -10.46 -9.74 -13.00
C LEU A 27 -9.54 -9.21 -11.89
N GLN A 28 -9.22 -10.06 -10.93
CA GLN A 28 -8.37 -9.69 -9.83
C GLN A 28 -7.03 -9.38 -10.49
N SER A 29 -6.63 -8.11 -10.43
CA SER A 29 -5.34 -7.69 -10.95
C SER A 29 -4.30 -8.63 -10.33
N SER A 30 -3.52 -9.30 -11.17
CA SER A 30 -2.40 -10.13 -10.74
C SER A 30 -1.28 -9.30 -10.09
N CYS A 31 -1.33 -7.98 -10.25
CA CYS A 31 -0.44 -6.99 -9.69
C CYS A 31 -1.17 -6.14 -8.65
N ASP A 32 -0.70 -6.15 -7.40
CA ASP A 32 -1.28 -5.38 -6.29
C ASP A 32 -0.53 -4.06 -6.01
N TYR A 33 0.32 -3.61 -6.93
CA TYR A 33 1.05 -2.35 -6.76
C TYR A 33 0.10 -1.15 -6.91
N ILE A 34 0.04 -0.33 -5.86
CA ILE A 34 -0.65 0.96 -5.85
C ILE A 34 0.42 2.04 -6.06
N ASP A 35 0.30 2.79 -7.15
CA ASP A 35 1.28 3.79 -7.58
C ASP A 35 0.92 5.22 -7.16
N PHE A 36 -0.06 5.40 -6.28
CA PHE A 36 -0.51 6.71 -5.81
C PHE A 36 -0.88 6.72 -4.33
N LYS A 37 -0.79 7.91 -3.72
CA LYS A 37 -1.41 8.24 -2.44
C LYS A 37 -2.29 9.48 -2.62
N TYR A 38 -3.21 9.74 -1.69
CA TYR A 38 -3.85 11.06 -1.66
C TYR A 38 -2.95 12.09 -0.97
N TYR A 39 -2.83 13.28 -1.57
CA TYR A 39 -2.13 14.43 -1.01
C TYR A 39 -2.84 15.72 -1.40
N ASN A 40 -3.11 16.61 -0.44
CA ASN A 40 -3.78 17.89 -0.69
C ASN A 40 -5.08 17.78 -1.53
N GLY A 41 -5.85 16.71 -1.32
CA GLY A 41 -7.15 16.56 -1.96
C GLY A 41 -7.15 15.83 -3.30
N ALA A 42 -6.00 15.38 -3.80
CA ALA A 42 -5.84 14.75 -5.11
C ALA A 42 -4.91 13.54 -5.06
N GLU A 43 -4.96 12.70 -6.08
CA GLU A 43 -3.99 11.63 -6.28
C GLU A 43 -2.61 12.21 -6.57
N ASP A 44 -1.60 11.69 -5.87
CA ASP A 44 -0.19 12.02 -5.93
C ASP A 44 0.57 10.74 -6.25
N TYR A 45 1.13 10.67 -7.45
CA TYR A 45 1.79 9.46 -7.94
C TYR A 45 3.13 9.25 -7.25
N LEU A 46 3.31 8.05 -6.70
CA LEU A 46 4.49 7.63 -5.95
C LEU A 46 5.68 7.39 -6.89
N GLY A 47 5.42 6.97 -8.13
CA GLY A 47 6.44 6.72 -9.14
C GLY A 47 6.36 5.32 -9.74
N GLU A 48 7.43 4.92 -10.42
CA GLU A 48 7.50 3.59 -11.04
C GLU A 48 7.92 2.53 -10.02
N LEU A 49 7.31 1.35 -10.11
CA LEU A 49 7.70 0.16 -9.36
C LEU A 49 9.18 -0.17 -9.60
N SER A 50 9.93 -0.44 -8.54
CA SER A 50 11.26 -1.03 -8.66
C SER A 50 11.15 -2.54 -8.79
N ASN A 51 11.77 -3.08 -9.84
CA ASN A 51 11.73 -4.51 -10.15
C ASN A 51 12.82 -5.30 -9.40
N ASP A 52 13.75 -4.62 -8.75
CA ASP A 52 14.99 -5.21 -8.21
C ASP A 52 15.03 -5.30 -6.70
N TYR A 53 14.12 -4.62 -5.99
CA TYR A 53 14.15 -4.52 -4.54
C TYR A 53 12.76 -4.71 -3.91
N LEU A 54 12.74 -5.27 -2.71
CA LEU A 54 11.57 -5.29 -1.82
C LEU A 54 11.95 -4.73 -0.46
N LEU A 55 11.00 -4.13 0.23
CA LEU A 55 11.14 -3.80 1.64
C LEU A 55 10.50 -4.92 2.44
N ILE A 56 11.24 -5.55 3.35
CA ILE A 56 10.64 -6.37 4.41
C ILE A 56 10.77 -5.65 5.74
N ALA A 57 9.87 -5.98 6.66
CA ALA A 57 9.99 -5.55 8.03
C ALA A 57 9.72 -6.67 9.01
N CYS A 58 10.47 -6.69 10.12
CA CYS A 58 10.35 -7.67 11.17
C CYS A 58 10.10 -6.98 12.52
N ASP A 59 9.39 -7.62 13.44
CA ASP A 59 9.20 -7.09 14.79
C ASP A 59 10.53 -6.89 15.52
N THR A 60 10.66 -5.76 16.24
CA THR A 60 11.87 -5.43 17.01
C THR A 60 12.21 -6.45 18.10
N THR A 61 11.27 -7.32 18.45
CA THR A 61 11.50 -8.48 19.32
C THR A 61 12.42 -9.55 18.71
N TYR A 62 12.53 -9.64 17.39
CA TYR A 62 13.48 -10.52 16.72
C TYR A 62 14.88 -9.92 16.70
N THR A 63 15.89 -10.73 17.01
CA THR A 63 17.30 -10.36 16.94
C THR A 63 17.77 -10.26 15.48
N ASP A 64 18.85 -9.52 15.25
CA ASP A 64 19.40 -9.36 13.90
C ASP A 64 19.87 -10.71 13.34
N ASN A 65 20.39 -11.60 14.18
CA ASN A 65 20.77 -12.96 13.76
C ASN A 65 19.56 -13.79 13.32
N GLU A 66 18.43 -13.74 14.04
CA GLU A 66 17.21 -14.47 13.63
C GLU A 66 16.68 -13.97 12.28
N ILE A 67 16.75 -12.65 12.06
CA ILE A 67 16.36 -12.02 10.80
C ILE A 67 17.32 -12.45 9.67
N GLN A 68 18.63 -12.41 9.91
CA GLN A 68 19.64 -12.82 8.94
C GLN A 68 19.54 -14.30 8.59
N ASP A 69 19.35 -15.16 9.59
CA ASP A 69 19.15 -16.60 9.42
C ASP A 69 17.93 -16.84 8.52
N TYR A 70 16.81 -16.16 8.76
CA TYR A 70 15.63 -16.23 7.90
C TYR A 70 15.94 -15.79 6.46
N ILE A 71 16.50 -14.59 6.26
CA ILE A 71 16.81 -14.06 4.93
C ILE A 71 17.75 -15.00 4.16
N SER A 72 18.68 -15.68 4.85
CA SER A 72 19.60 -16.65 4.25
C SER A 72 18.91 -17.89 3.65
N THR A 73 17.69 -18.19 4.11
CA THR A 73 16.87 -19.31 3.61
C THR A 73 15.98 -18.92 2.43
N GLU A 74 15.76 -17.62 2.22
CA GLU A 74 14.85 -17.10 1.21
C GLU A 74 15.53 -16.97 -0.16
N SER A 75 15.19 -17.89 -1.08
CA SER A 75 15.85 -18.00 -2.39
C SER A 75 15.57 -16.83 -3.36
N TYR A 76 14.62 -15.96 -3.02
CA TYR A 76 14.25 -14.79 -3.80
C TYR A 76 15.32 -13.69 -3.78
N PHE A 77 16.07 -13.59 -2.68
CA PHE A 77 17.03 -12.51 -2.44
C PHE A 77 18.43 -12.84 -2.94
N ASP A 78 19.18 -11.81 -3.35
CA ASP A 78 20.61 -11.93 -3.64
C ASP A 78 21.38 -12.14 -2.34
N GLN A 79 21.88 -13.35 -2.15
CA GLN A 79 22.60 -13.75 -0.94
C GLN A 79 23.99 -13.10 -0.79
N ASN A 80 24.47 -12.37 -1.81
CA ASN A 80 25.71 -11.60 -1.74
C ASN A 80 25.47 -10.11 -1.51
N TYR A 81 24.22 -9.67 -1.44
CA TYR A 81 23.86 -8.28 -1.19
C TYR A 81 24.07 -7.95 0.29
N ASP A 82 24.87 -6.92 0.56
CA ASP A 82 25.09 -6.41 1.91
C ASP A 82 23.97 -5.44 2.26
N TYR A 83 23.00 -5.90 3.05
CA TYR A 83 21.82 -5.13 3.44
C TYR A 83 21.97 -4.54 4.85
N THR A 84 21.32 -3.40 5.06
CA THR A 84 21.22 -2.76 6.38
C THR A 84 19.90 -3.10 7.05
N ILE A 85 19.94 -3.45 8.34
CA ILE A 85 18.74 -3.59 9.19
C ILE A 85 18.47 -2.26 9.87
N TYR A 86 17.53 -1.49 9.35
CA TYR A 86 17.17 -0.18 9.89
C TYR A 86 16.30 -0.33 11.13
N THR A 87 16.72 0.29 12.24
CA THR A 87 15.93 0.36 13.47
C THR A 87 15.71 1.83 13.82
N GLN A 88 14.47 2.22 14.03
CA GLN A 88 14.10 3.58 14.42
C GLN A 88 13.63 3.61 15.88
N ALA A 89 13.96 4.69 16.60
CA ALA A 89 13.50 4.85 17.96
C ALA A 89 11.97 4.93 18.01
N ASN A 90 11.35 4.19 18.93
CA ASN A 90 9.89 4.14 19.14
C ASN A 90 9.09 3.59 17.95
N TYR A 91 9.73 3.02 16.94
CA TYR A 91 9.05 2.26 15.89
C TYR A 91 9.09 0.76 16.19
N LYS A 92 7.98 0.06 15.93
CA LYS A 92 7.81 -1.35 16.34
C LYS A 92 8.62 -2.32 15.49
N TYR A 93 8.97 -1.92 14.26
CA TYR A 93 9.55 -2.81 13.27
C TYR A 93 10.97 -2.38 12.86
N LYS A 94 11.77 -3.36 12.50
CA LYS A 94 13.04 -3.20 11.79
C LYS A 94 12.76 -3.32 10.30
N GLU A 95 13.26 -2.39 9.50
CA GLU A 95 13.00 -2.30 8.07
C GLU A 95 14.27 -2.64 7.29
N ILE A 96 14.14 -3.46 6.25
CA ILE A 96 15.28 -4.07 5.57
C ILE A 96 14.99 -4.04 4.06
N PRO A 97 15.59 -3.11 3.30
CA PRO A 97 15.54 -3.17 1.84
C PRO A 97 16.41 -4.33 1.37
N LEU A 98 15.84 -5.23 0.58
CA LEU A 98 16.53 -6.41 0.08
C LEU A 98 16.54 -6.43 -1.43
N LYS A 99 17.72 -6.70 -1.99
CA LYS A 99 17.91 -6.91 -3.41
C LYS A 99 17.43 -8.30 -3.81
N LEU A 100 16.67 -8.36 -4.89
CA LEU A 100 16.23 -9.60 -5.52
C LEU A 100 17.37 -10.21 -6.32
N LYS A 101 17.41 -11.54 -6.37
CA LYS A 101 18.41 -12.30 -7.14
C LYS A 101 18.37 -12.00 -8.65
N SER A 102 17.21 -11.59 -9.15
CA SER A 102 16.97 -11.14 -10.52
C SER A 102 15.74 -10.25 -10.54
N SER A 103 15.69 -9.26 -11.44
CA SER A 103 14.53 -8.39 -11.63
C SER A 103 13.23 -9.18 -11.79
N LYS A 104 12.16 -8.70 -11.17
CA LYS A 104 10.83 -9.33 -11.13
C LYS A 104 9.77 -8.40 -11.69
N ASN A 105 8.80 -8.94 -12.44
CA ASN A 105 7.62 -8.16 -12.81
C ASN A 105 6.67 -8.00 -11.60
N CYS A 106 5.64 -7.15 -11.73
CA CYS A 106 4.73 -6.89 -10.62
C CYS A 106 3.99 -8.13 -10.09
N GLU A 107 3.58 -9.06 -10.95
CA GLU A 107 2.87 -10.28 -10.53
C GLU A 107 3.78 -11.21 -9.73
N GLU A 108 5.04 -11.34 -10.17
CA GLU A 108 6.07 -12.07 -9.42
C GLU A 108 6.32 -11.42 -8.06
N LEU A 109 6.42 -10.09 -7.99
CA LEU A 109 6.60 -9.35 -6.74
C LEU A 109 5.39 -9.52 -5.81
N THR A 110 4.17 -9.45 -6.34
CA THR A 110 2.92 -9.67 -5.61
C THR A 110 2.91 -11.06 -4.96
N SER A 111 3.34 -12.07 -5.73
CA SER A 111 3.45 -13.46 -5.25
C SER A 111 4.51 -13.60 -4.16
N ILE A 112 5.69 -13.02 -4.35
CA ILE A 112 6.78 -13.04 -3.36
C ILE A 112 6.35 -12.34 -2.06
N ILE A 113 5.73 -11.17 -2.14
CA ILE A 113 5.21 -10.45 -0.97
C ILE A 113 4.19 -11.32 -0.21
N SER A 114 3.26 -11.93 -0.93
CA SER A 114 2.24 -12.80 -0.35
C SER A 114 2.83 -14.01 0.37
N ASP A 115 3.87 -14.62 -0.21
CA ASP A 115 4.61 -15.74 0.38
C ASP A 115 5.38 -15.31 1.63
N LEU A 116 6.16 -14.22 1.55
CA LEU A 116 6.94 -13.68 2.68
C LEU A 116 6.03 -13.37 3.87
N GLN A 117 4.85 -12.80 3.62
CA GLN A 117 3.89 -12.45 4.66
C GLN A 117 3.29 -13.66 5.40
N GLN A 118 3.41 -14.88 4.87
CA GLN A 118 3.01 -16.10 5.59
C GLN A 118 3.95 -16.43 6.76
N ASN A 119 5.21 -15.98 6.71
CA ASN A 119 6.16 -16.22 7.78
C ASN A 119 5.88 -15.31 8.98
N SER A 120 5.95 -15.85 10.20
CA SER A 120 5.71 -15.10 11.43
C SER A 120 6.80 -14.09 11.79
N ILE A 121 8.00 -14.21 11.20
CA ILE A 121 9.08 -13.23 11.40
C ILE A 121 8.83 -11.92 10.66
N ILE A 122 8.25 -12.03 9.47
CA ILE A 122 7.82 -10.88 8.66
C ILE A 122 6.64 -10.24 9.38
N SER A 123 6.65 -8.93 9.53
CA SER A 123 5.52 -8.11 9.96
C SER A 123 4.78 -7.54 8.75
N TYR A 124 5.51 -7.08 7.74
CA TYR A 124 5.00 -6.73 6.42
C TYR A 124 6.11 -6.85 5.38
N ALA A 125 5.72 -6.91 4.12
CA ALA A 125 6.60 -6.77 2.97
C ALA A 125 5.91 -5.85 1.97
N HIS A 126 6.64 -4.87 1.44
CA HIS A 126 6.10 -3.84 0.54
C HIS A 126 6.92 -3.75 -0.73
N TYR A 127 6.26 -3.29 -1.79
CA TYR A 127 6.93 -2.84 -3.00
C TYR A 127 7.91 -1.71 -2.69
N THR A 128 8.93 -1.58 -3.53
CA THR A 128 9.80 -0.42 -3.55
C THR A 128 9.59 0.36 -4.83
N ILE A 129 9.88 1.65 -4.79
CA ILE A 129 9.57 2.63 -5.82
C ILE A 129 10.88 3.24 -6.28
N GLN A 130 11.07 3.36 -7.59
CA GLN A 130 12.26 3.96 -8.17
C GLN A 130 12.38 5.43 -7.78
N THR A 131 13.60 5.88 -7.48
CA THR A 131 13.89 7.28 -7.20
C THR A 131 15.35 7.59 -7.54
N ASP A 132 15.56 8.72 -8.20
CA ASP A 132 16.91 9.29 -8.39
C ASP A 132 17.33 10.18 -7.20
N ASN A 133 16.40 10.43 -6.27
CA ASN A 133 16.65 11.25 -5.10
C ASN A 133 17.17 10.41 -3.93
N CYS A 134 18.48 10.49 -3.69
CA CYS A 134 19.18 9.92 -2.55
C CYS A 134 19.54 10.94 -1.46
N GLU A 135 18.72 11.95 -1.25
CA GLU A 135 18.92 12.95 -0.19
C GLU A 135 17.95 12.71 0.97
N ASN A 136 18.41 12.96 2.20
CA ASN A 136 17.55 12.98 3.39
C ASN A 136 16.74 14.29 3.49
N LEU A 137 15.95 14.44 4.57
CA LEU A 137 15.09 15.61 4.79
C LEU A 137 15.84 16.94 4.96
N ILE A 138 17.16 16.91 5.16
CA ILE A 138 18.02 18.09 5.25
C ILE A 138 18.95 18.22 4.03
N TRP A 139 18.64 17.53 2.93
CA TRP A 139 19.35 17.60 1.64
C TRP A 139 20.78 17.03 1.67
N GLU A 140 21.07 16.13 2.62
CA GLU A 140 22.35 15.42 2.65
C GLU A 140 22.23 14.09 1.90
N PRO A 141 23.21 13.72 1.06
CA PRO A 141 23.25 12.41 0.42
C PRO A 141 23.29 11.27 1.44
N ILE A 142 22.47 10.24 1.22
CA ILE A 142 22.45 9.00 2.03
C ILE A 142 22.99 7.78 1.28
N GLY A 143 23.32 7.94 0.00
CA GLY A 143 23.86 6.93 -0.92
C GLY A 143 23.87 7.47 -2.36
N ASP A 144 24.34 6.67 -3.30
CA ASP A 144 24.32 6.96 -4.74
C ASP A 144 23.12 6.27 -5.45
N LEU A 145 22.57 5.19 -4.86
CA LEU A 145 21.38 4.48 -5.34
C LEU A 145 20.36 4.26 -4.22
N CYS A 146 19.10 4.63 -4.46
CA CYS A 146 18.04 4.55 -3.45
C CYS A 146 16.71 4.05 -4.02
N VAL A 147 15.87 3.58 -3.12
CA VAL A 147 14.46 3.31 -3.38
C VAL A 147 13.59 4.01 -2.33
N ASN A 148 12.38 4.38 -2.72
CA ASN A 148 11.33 4.74 -1.76
C ASN A 148 10.48 3.50 -1.44
N SER A 149 9.82 3.52 -0.30
CA SER A 149 8.75 2.59 0.07
C SER A 149 7.85 3.30 1.09
N TYR A 150 7.12 2.54 1.90
CA TYR A 150 6.32 3.08 2.99
C TYR A 150 6.40 2.15 4.20
N SER A 151 6.29 2.75 5.38
CA SER A 151 6.28 2.00 6.64
C SER A 151 4.90 1.40 6.91
N SER A 152 4.70 0.85 8.11
CA SER A 152 3.37 0.43 8.56
C SER A 152 2.49 1.58 9.07
N LEU A 153 3.04 2.81 9.13
CA LEU A 153 2.35 3.97 9.68
C LEU A 153 1.67 4.79 8.58
N PHE A 154 0.57 5.44 8.97
CA PHE A 154 -0.06 6.50 8.20
C PHE A 154 -0.67 7.53 9.15
N TYR A 155 -0.86 8.73 8.63
CA TYR A 155 -1.26 9.90 9.42
C TYR A 155 -2.63 10.37 8.98
N VAL A 156 -3.55 10.49 9.94
CA VAL A 156 -4.94 10.90 9.69
C VAL A 156 -5.20 12.24 10.36
N LYS A 157 -5.78 13.17 9.61
CA LYS A 157 -6.22 14.48 10.13
C LYS A 157 -7.73 14.50 10.28
N VAL A 158 -8.22 14.57 11.52
CA VAL A 158 -9.66 14.66 11.82
C VAL A 158 -10.17 16.10 11.70
N SER A 159 -11.49 16.25 11.53
CA SER A 159 -12.13 17.57 11.50
C SER A 159 -12.26 18.22 12.88
N ASP A 160 -12.47 17.43 13.93
CA ASP A 160 -12.58 17.87 15.33
C ASP A 160 -11.85 16.89 16.24
N GLU A 161 -10.78 17.34 16.92
CA GLU A 161 -9.99 16.50 17.81
C GLU A 161 -10.72 16.08 19.09
N THR A 162 -11.90 16.66 19.36
CA THR A 162 -12.73 16.35 20.54
C THR A 162 -13.80 15.32 20.26
N ASP A 163 -14.09 15.02 18.99
CA ASP A 163 -15.00 13.95 18.54
C ASP A 163 -14.27 12.96 17.64
N LEU A 164 -13.83 11.86 18.24
CA LEU A 164 -13.10 10.79 17.54
C LEU A 164 -14.00 9.62 17.15
N THR A 165 -15.32 9.82 17.12
CA THR A 165 -16.28 8.74 16.83
C THR A 165 -15.99 8.11 15.47
N ASP A 166 -15.86 8.93 14.42
CA ASP A 166 -15.57 8.45 13.06
C ASP A 166 -14.20 7.78 12.97
N LEU A 167 -13.17 8.37 13.59
CA LEU A 167 -11.83 7.78 13.63
C LEU A 167 -11.85 6.39 14.27
N ASN A 168 -12.46 6.25 15.45
CA ASN A 168 -12.53 4.98 16.15
C ASN A 168 -13.36 3.93 15.39
N ASN A 169 -14.42 4.35 14.72
CA ASN A 169 -15.24 3.46 13.89
C ASN A 169 -14.43 2.90 12.72
N VAL A 170 -13.75 3.76 11.96
CA VAL A 170 -12.94 3.31 10.81
C VAL A 170 -11.74 2.48 11.25
N ILE A 171 -11.10 2.82 12.38
CA ILE A 171 -10.01 2.01 12.97
C ILE A 171 -10.51 0.59 13.30
N THR A 172 -11.67 0.49 13.95
CA THR A 172 -12.28 -0.80 14.30
C THR A 172 -12.68 -1.59 13.05
N GLU A 173 -13.27 -0.92 12.06
CA GLU A 173 -13.68 -1.53 10.79
C GLU A 173 -12.50 -2.09 10.01
N THR A 174 -11.39 -1.37 9.99
CA THR A 174 -10.18 -1.70 9.22
C THR A 174 -9.19 -2.57 9.99
N ASN A 175 -9.46 -2.88 11.26
CA ASN A 175 -8.54 -3.55 12.18
C ASN A 175 -7.15 -2.90 12.21
N THR A 176 -7.10 -1.57 12.18
CA THR A 176 -5.86 -0.79 12.34
C THR A 176 -5.64 -0.43 13.81
N GLU A 177 -4.46 0.09 14.15
CA GLU A 177 -4.11 0.44 15.53
C GLU A 177 -3.87 1.95 15.68
N LEU A 178 -4.56 2.61 16.60
CA LEU A 178 -4.23 3.97 17.02
C LEU A 178 -2.92 3.97 17.83
N ILE A 179 -1.90 4.67 17.36
CA ILE A 179 -0.60 4.75 18.03
C ILE A 179 -0.54 5.94 18.97
N GLU A 180 -0.76 7.14 18.43
CA GLU A 180 -0.70 8.36 19.20
C GLU A 180 -1.45 9.51 18.51
N GLN A 181 -1.72 10.55 19.29
CA GLN A 181 -2.13 11.86 18.82
C GLN A 181 -0.89 12.76 18.80
N ASN A 182 -0.70 13.53 17.73
CA ASN A 182 0.41 14.46 17.67
C ASN A 182 0.23 15.60 18.70
N GLU A 183 1.18 15.75 19.61
CA GLU A 183 1.09 16.72 20.73
C GLU A 183 1.08 18.19 20.27
N PHE A 184 1.70 18.48 19.12
CA PHE A 184 1.82 19.83 18.56
C PHE A 184 0.71 20.15 17.55
N MET A 185 0.18 19.11 16.90
CA MET A 185 -0.83 19.20 15.86
C MET A 185 -2.04 18.34 16.24
N LYS A 186 -2.85 18.82 17.19
CA LYS A 186 -3.91 18.05 17.87
C LYS A 186 -4.91 17.32 16.96
N LYS A 187 -5.09 17.77 15.73
CA LYS A 187 -5.98 17.09 14.76
C LYS A 187 -5.34 15.89 14.07
N TRP A 188 -4.04 15.68 14.22
CA TRP A 188 -3.30 14.62 13.56
C TRP A 188 -3.08 13.43 14.48
N PHE A 189 -3.35 12.25 13.95
CA PHE A 189 -3.22 10.97 14.63
C PHE A 189 -2.36 10.03 13.79
N THR A 190 -1.47 9.31 14.47
CA THR A 190 -0.65 8.26 13.86
C THR A 190 -1.37 6.94 14.02
N ILE A 191 -1.66 6.29 12.90
CA ILE A 191 -2.32 4.98 12.82
C ILE A 191 -1.33 3.97 12.24
N ARG A 192 -1.43 2.71 12.65
CA ARG A 192 -0.61 1.62 12.13
C ARG A 192 -1.48 0.55 11.48
N ALA A 193 -1.10 0.16 10.25
CA ALA A 193 -1.55 -1.07 9.64
C ALA A 193 -0.77 -2.27 10.23
N THR A 194 -1.47 -3.36 10.45
CA THR A 194 -0.90 -4.62 10.94
C THR A 194 -1.24 -5.74 9.96
N LYS A 195 -0.66 -6.94 10.16
CA LYS A 195 -1.05 -8.13 9.39
C LYS A 195 -2.55 -8.47 9.46
N ASN A 196 -3.25 -8.00 10.48
CA ASN A 196 -4.67 -8.26 10.67
C ASN A 196 -5.55 -7.14 10.11
N SER A 197 -4.95 -6.05 9.61
CA SER A 197 -5.67 -4.95 8.99
C SER A 197 -6.21 -5.33 7.61
N ASN A 198 -7.21 -4.61 7.11
CA ASN A 198 -7.84 -4.89 5.81
C ASN A 198 -6.93 -4.52 4.60
N GLY A 199 -5.69 -4.12 4.85
CA GLY A 199 -4.64 -3.80 3.89
C GLY A 199 -3.39 -3.25 4.57
N ASP A 200 -2.35 -3.02 3.78
CA ASP A 200 -1.14 -2.33 4.22
C ASP A 200 -1.39 -0.83 4.49
N ALA A 201 -0.37 -0.12 4.96
CA ALA A 201 -0.50 1.29 5.35
C ALA A 201 -0.87 2.20 4.18
N LEU A 202 -0.41 1.92 2.96
CA LEU A 202 -0.76 2.71 1.78
C LEU A 202 -2.24 2.54 1.44
N LYS A 203 -2.70 1.29 1.37
CA LYS A 203 -4.10 0.98 1.10
C LYS A 203 -5.02 1.51 2.19
N MET A 204 -4.62 1.42 3.46
CA MET A 204 -5.40 1.97 4.57
C MET A 204 -5.39 3.50 4.57
N ALA A 205 -4.27 4.16 4.26
CA ALA A 205 -4.24 5.62 4.15
C ALA A 205 -5.20 6.11 3.07
N ASN A 206 -5.19 5.48 1.88
CA ASN A 206 -6.12 5.81 0.80
C ASN A 206 -7.57 5.51 1.19
N TYR A 207 -7.85 4.35 1.80
CA TYR A 207 -9.19 4.01 2.27
C TYR A 207 -9.76 5.04 3.24
N PHE A 208 -8.97 5.45 4.24
CA PHE A 208 -9.37 6.46 5.21
C PHE A 208 -9.71 7.77 4.50
N TYR A 209 -8.89 8.23 3.55
CA TYR A 209 -9.19 9.41 2.74
C TYR A 209 -10.50 9.26 1.95
N GLU A 210 -10.67 8.12 1.27
CA GLU A 210 -11.83 7.81 0.42
C GLU A 210 -13.16 7.75 1.19
N THR A 211 -13.14 7.52 2.51
CA THR A 211 -14.36 7.63 3.34
C THR A 211 -14.99 9.01 3.32
N GLY A 212 -14.20 10.07 3.07
CA GLY A 212 -14.63 11.46 3.16
C GLY A 212 -14.87 11.96 4.60
N LEU A 213 -14.53 11.17 5.62
CA LEU A 213 -14.71 11.52 7.04
C LEU A 213 -13.53 12.34 7.61
N PHE A 214 -12.37 12.30 6.95
CA PHE A 214 -11.15 12.94 7.43
C PHE A 214 -10.70 14.06 6.49
N GLU A 215 -10.07 15.09 7.05
CA GLU A 215 -9.53 16.21 6.27
C GLU A 215 -8.34 15.77 5.39
N SER A 216 -7.57 14.79 5.86
CA SER A 216 -6.41 14.21 5.15
C SER A 216 -6.07 12.83 5.72
N SER A 217 -5.48 11.96 4.90
CA SER A 217 -4.93 10.67 5.32
C SER A 217 -3.79 10.28 4.39
N GLU A 218 -2.59 10.09 4.93
CA GLU A 218 -1.37 9.93 4.13
C GLU A 218 -0.44 8.85 4.70
N PRO A 219 0.12 7.97 3.86
CA PRO A 219 1.11 6.98 4.30
C PRO A 219 2.44 7.63 4.69
N ASP A 220 3.14 6.97 5.61
CA ASP A 220 4.51 7.32 5.98
C ASP A 220 5.50 6.79 4.93
N ILE A 221 5.93 7.66 4.01
CA ILE A 221 6.87 7.33 2.94
C ILE A 221 8.29 7.31 3.49
N THR A 222 9.01 6.22 3.24
CA THR A 222 10.39 6.00 3.67
C THR A 222 11.33 5.89 2.47
N LYS A 223 12.61 6.16 2.70
CA LYS A 223 13.67 6.13 1.68
C LYS A 223 14.87 5.38 2.21
N TYR A 224 15.45 4.51 1.39
CA TYR A 224 16.61 3.72 1.76
C TYR A 224 17.68 3.74 0.66
N PRO A 225 18.97 3.88 1.02
CA PRO A 225 20.06 3.52 0.12
C PRO A 225 20.10 2.00 -0.07
N VAL A 226 20.46 1.56 -1.27
CA VAL A 226 20.38 0.13 -1.66
C VAL A 226 21.64 -0.39 -2.35
N GLU A 227 22.80 0.07 -1.88
CA GLU A 227 24.14 -0.25 -2.38
C GLU A 227 25.16 -0.40 -1.25
#